data_AF-A0A4Y9RBD2-F1
#
_entry.id   AF-A0A4Y9RBD2-F1
#
_cell.length_a   1.000
_cell.length_b   1.000
_cell.length_c   1.000
_cell.angle_alpha   90.00
_cell.angle_beta   90.00
_cell.angle_gamma   90.00
#
_symmetry.space_group_name_H-M   'P 1'
#
loop_
_entity.id
_entity.type
_entity.pdbx_description
1 polymer ?
#
loop_
_entity_poly.entity_id
_entity_poly.type
_entity_poly.pdbx_seq_one_letter_code
_entity_poly.pdbx_strand_id
1 'polypeptide(L)'
;MKTSIRLLLLAALALTGTAQAQNAAQGNAGVTQTVATCAGCHGQKGEGNAQSNFPRLAGQSQAYLAKQLKAYAEGSRNNPIMMPIAKGLSQDQIQAVAAYYAGLDTPSAKTAAPAAQVGKRGEQLANVGDDKIAVQACANCHGPGGSGEPPTYPYLSGQHAGYLSAALGEWKSGARKTDPSMQMNMIAKRLSDSDIAALSAFYAAQPAPAPEPQRTNVAVGTPQRPAAQSSAQSPTSATPTTGGGVEQGAPTTGGAQGIGGGGAASGTGSSGTTNGQGK
;
A
#
# COMPACT_ATOMS: atom_id res chain seq x y z
N MET A 1 49.77 4.56 75.60
CA MET A 1 49.01 5.63 74.92
C MET A 1 49.09 5.35 73.42
N LYS A 2 48.28 4.40 72.93
CA LYS A 2 47.10 4.58 72.04
C LYS A 2 47.38 5.43 70.79
N THR A 3 47.65 4.69 69.72
CA THR A 3 47.66 5.03 68.29
C THR A 3 46.33 5.66 67.84
N SER A 4 46.39 6.66 66.96
CA SER A 4 45.22 7.16 66.21
C SER A 4 45.65 7.75 64.86
N ILE A 5 45.89 6.85 63.90
CA ILE A 5 45.82 7.13 62.46
C ILE A 5 44.48 6.57 62.01
N ARG A 6 43.48 7.40 61.71
CA ARG A 6 42.35 7.07 60.83
C ARG A 6 41.65 8.32 60.32
N LEU A 7 41.24 8.22 59.05
CA LEU A 7 40.08 8.86 58.43
C LEU A 7 40.32 10.15 57.64
N LEU A 8 40.70 9.99 56.36
CA LEU A 8 40.32 10.90 55.26
C LEU A 8 40.29 10.07 53.96
N LEU A 9 39.16 9.41 53.73
CA LEU A 9 38.81 8.71 52.49
C LEU A 9 37.39 9.11 52.09
N LEU A 10 37.25 9.45 50.80
CA LEU A 10 36.04 9.52 49.98
C LEU A 10 35.11 10.73 50.16
N ALA A 11 35.31 11.74 49.31
CA ALA A 11 34.23 12.59 48.81
C ALA A 11 34.57 13.09 47.39
N ALA A 12 34.40 12.22 46.38
CA ALA A 12 34.37 12.62 44.97
C ALA A 12 33.62 11.57 44.13
N LEU A 13 32.31 11.43 44.34
CA LEU A 13 31.48 10.60 43.48
C LEU A 13 30.07 11.20 43.37
N ALA A 14 29.78 11.83 42.22
CA ALA A 14 28.50 11.86 41.51
C ALA A 14 28.36 13.16 40.68
N LEU A 15 28.96 13.21 39.48
CA LEU A 15 28.68 14.27 38.49
C LEU A 15 28.44 13.70 37.08
N THR A 16 27.81 12.52 36.97
CA THR A 16 27.58 11.82 35.69
C THR A 16 26.11 11.76 35.27
N GLY A 17 25.29 12.76 35.65
CA GLY A 17 23.83 12.74 35.41
C GLY A 17 23.29 13.61 34.25
N THR A 18 24.08 14.50 33.65
CA THR A 18 23.53 15.54 32.74
C THR A 18 23.59 15.21 31.24
N ALA A 19 24.38 14.23 30.82
CA ALA A 19 24.59 13.94 29.39
C ALA A 19 23.36 13.32 28.68
N GLN A 20 22.52 12.56 29.38
CA GLN A 20 21.35 11.92 28.77
C GLN A 20 20.16 12.87 28.56
N ALA A 21 19.96 13.85 29.46
CA ALA A 21 18.89 14.82 29.34
C ALA A 21 19.13 15.85 28.22
N GLN A 22 20.39 16.24 27.98
CA GLN A 22 20.76 17.14 26.88
C GLN A 22 20.55 16.50 25.50
N ASN A 23 20.86 15.20 25.34
CA ASN A 23 20.66 14.49 24.08
C ASN A 23 19.17 14.36 23.71
N ALA A 24 18.30 14.10 24.67
CA ALA A 24 16.85 14.03 24.43
C ALA A 24 16.25 15.40 24.04
N ALA A 25 16.67 16.49 24.71
CA ALA A 25 16.19 17.84 24.40
C ALA A 25 16.70 18.35 23.03
N GLN A 26 17.97 18.08 22.69
CA GLN A 26 18.52 18.42 21.37
C GLN A 26 17.92 17.58 20.24
N GLY A 27 17.66 16.29 20.48
CA GLY A 27 16.93 15.43 19.55
C GLY A 27 15.53 15.96 19.24
N ASN A 28 14.77 16.36 20.27
CA ASN A 28 13.39 16.83 20.11
C ASN A 28 13.28 18.23 19.47
N ALA A 29 14.23 19.14 19.77
CA ALA A 29 14.33 20.44 19.10
C ALA A 29 14.67 20.27 17.60
N GLY A 30 15.57 19.33 17.26
CA GLY A 30 15.89 18.99 15.87
C GLY A 30 14.71 18.41 15.10
N VAL A 31 13.86 17.60 15.75
CA VAL A 31 12.64 17.05 15.14
C VAL A 31 11.62 18.14 14.83
N THR A 32 11.39 19.09 15.74
CA THR A 32 10.43 20.20 15.53
C THR A 32 10.83 21.05 14.33
N GLN A 33 12.13 21.39 14.21
CA GLN A 33 12.64 22.12 13.06
C GLN A 33 12.54 21.29 11.76
N THR A 34 12.78 19.98 11.83
CA THR A 34 12.67 19.08 10.67
C THR A 34 11.23 19.02 10.17
N VAL A 35 10.26 18.89 11.07
CA VAL A 35 8.82 18.89 10.75
C VAL A 35 8.42 20.20 10.06
N ALA A 36 8.88 21.36 10.57
CA ALA A 36 8.60 22.66 9.96
C ALA A 36 9.12 22.75 8.51
N THR A 37 10.31 22.21 8.22
CA THR A 37 10.85 22.14 6.85
C THR A 37 10.00 21.24 5.95
N CYS A 38 9.56 20.10 6.47
CA CYS A 38 8.72 19.15 5.72
C CYS A 38 7.37 19.78 5.33
N ALA A 39 6.79 20.58 6.22
CA ALA A 39 5.50 21.24 6.01
C ALA A 39 5.51 22.26 4.86
N GLY A 40 6.68 22.78 4.45
CA GLY A 40 6.80 23.69 3.31
C GLY A 40 6.31 23.08 1.99
N CYS A 41 6.44 21.77 1.82
CA CYS A 41 5.96 21.04 0.64
C CYS A 41 4.77 20.13 0.97
N HIS A 42 4.79 19.48 2.13
CA HIS A 42 3.77 18.51 2.52
C HIS A 42 2.59 19.10 3.28
N GLY A 43 2.55 20.42 3.48
CA GLY A 43 1.48 21.10 4.20
C GLY A 43 1.65 21.03 5.72
N GLN A 44 1.05 21.99 6.42
CA GLN A 44 1.17 22.14 7.87
C GLN A 44 0.52 20.98 8.64
N LYS A 45 -0.46 20.32 8.02
CA LYS A 45 -1.14 19.14 8.57
C LYS A 45 -0.73 17.87 7.82
N GLY A 46 0.34 17.89 7.03
CA GLY A 46 0.76 16.74 6.23
C GLY A 46 -0.21 16.36 5.11
N GLU A 47 -1.09 17.28 4.70
CA GLU A 47 -2.13 17.09 3.69
C GLU A 47 -1.58 16.96 2.25
N GLY A 48 -0.34 17.36 2.03
CA GLY A 48 0.29 17.41 0.71
C GLY A 48 -0.23 18.57 -0.14
N ASN A 49 0.16 18.59 -1.41
CA ASN A 49 -0.30 19.55 -2.39
C ASN A 49 -0.58 18.84 -3.72
N ALA A 50 -1.85 18.74 -4.09
CA ALA A 50 -2.28 18.05 -5.31
C ALA A 50 -1.75 18.73 -6.59
N GLN A 51 -1.66 20.06 -6.62
CA GLN A 51 -1.22 20.81 -7.80
C GLN A 51 0.28 20.62 -8.06
N SER A 52 1.07 20.46 -7.00
CA SER A 52 2.52 20.26 -7.08
C SER A 52 2.94 18.79 -6.92
N ASN A 53 1.97 17.86 -6.86
CA ASN A 53 2.18 16.42 -6.64
C ASN A 53 2.95 16.08 -5.35
N PHE A 54 2.92 16.95 -4.34
CA PHE A 54 3.49 16.63 -3.04
C PHE A 54 2.55 15.68 -2.30
N PRO A 55 2.98 14.48 -1.92
CA PRO A 55 2.10 13.49 -1.31
C PRO A 55 1.60 13.92 0.06
N ARG A 56 0.39 13.47 0.39
CA ARG A 56 -0.11 13.43 1.75
C ARG A 56 0.76 12.47 2.59
N LEU A 57 1.19 12.94 3.76
CA LEU A 57 1.90 12.16 4.77
C LEU A 57 1.02 11.82 5.98
N ALA A 58 0.09 12.71 6.32
CA ALA A 58 -0.77 12.60 7.49
C ALA A 58 -1.55 11.28 7.53
N GLY A 59 -1.48 10.50 8.60
CA GLY A 59 -2.20 9.22 8.72
C GLY A 59 -1.65 8.08 7.87
N GLN A 60 -0.55 8.28 7.11
CA GLN A 60 0.19 7.16 6.51
C GLN A 60 0.89 6.34 7.60
N SER A 61 1.21 5.07 7.36
CA SER A 61 1.92 4.26 8.36
C SER A 61 3.30 4.83 8.70
N GLN A 62 3.62 4.93 9.99
CA GLN A 62 4.94 5.28 10.51
C GLN A 62 6.02 4.38 9.90
N ALA A 63 5.81 3.06 9.91
CA ALA A 63 6.77 2.11 9.36
C ALA A 63 7.00 2.33 7.87
N TYR A 64 5.94 2.60 7.11
CA TYR A 64 6.07 2.94 5.68
C TYR A 64 6.84 4.25 5.48
N LEU A 65 6.48 5.31 6.19
CA LEU A 65 7.13 6.63 6.08
C LEU A 65 8.62 6.54 6.42
N ALA A 66 8.98 5.87 7.52
CA ALA A 66 10.37 5.65 7.90
C ALA A 66 11.12 4.86 6.82
N LYS A 67 10.51 3.79 6.27
CA LYS A 67 11.08 3.02 5.17
C LYS A 67 11.30 3.87 3.93
N GLN A 68 10.38 4.77 3.59
CA GLN A 68 10.53 5.65 2.41
C GLN A 68 11.63 6.68 2.59
N LEU A 69 11.75 7.28 3.77
CA LEU A 69 12.83 8.23 4.08
C LEU A 69 14.20 7.56 3.99
N LYS A 70 14.34 6.36 4.57
CA LYS A 70 15.56 5.55 4.43
C LYS A 70 15.88 5.26 2.96
N ALA A 71 14.87 4.85 2.19
CA ALA A 71 15.04 4.57 0.77
C ALA A 71 15.52 5.77 -0.05
N TYR A 72 15.06 6.98 0.28
CA TYR A 72 15.56 8.21 -0.33
C TYR A 72 17.01 8.51 0.09
N ALA A 73 17.34 8.33 1.38
CA ALA A 73 18.68 8.55 1.89
C ALA A 73 19.72 7.61 1.21
N GLU A 74 19.33 6.35 1.02
CA GLU A 74 20.17 5.28 0.47
C GLU A 74 20.13 5.21 -1.07
N GLY A 75 19.22 5.95 -1.73
CA GLY A 75 19.09 5.97 -3.20
C GLY A 75 18.37 4.74 -3.80
N SER A 76 17.69 3.93 -2.99
CA SER A 76 16.81 2.86 -3.49
C SER A 76 15.44 3.40 -3.96
N ARG A 77 15.17 4.67 -3.66
CA ARG A 77 14.11 5.48 -4.26
C ARG A 77 14.68 6.81 -4.71
N ASN A 78 14.58 7.10 -6.01
CA ASN A 78 15.20 8.29 -6.59
C ASN A 78 14.18 9.44 -6.70
N ASN A 79 14.51 10.58 -6.10
CA ASN A 79 13.79 11.83 -6.30
C ASN A 79 14.72 13.02 -6.00
N PRO A 80 14.92 13.96 -6.94
CA PRO A 80 15.90 15.04 -6.79
C PRO A 80 15.58 16.00 -5.64
N ILE A 81 14.31 16.10 -5.23
CA ILE A 81 13.88 16.96 -4.12
C ILE A 81 14.07 16.23 -2.78
N MET A 82 13.58 15.00 -2.67
CA MET A 82 13.54 14.29 -1.38
C MET A 82 14.87 13.64 -0.97
N MET A 83 15.73 13.25 -1.92
CA MET A 83 17.01 12.62 -1.60
C MET A 83 17.94 13.49 -0.73
N PRO A 84 18.24 14.76 -1.07
CA PRO A 84 19.12 15.59 -0.22
C PRO A 84 18.52 15.83 1.18
N ILE A 85 17.20 15.99 1.26
CA ILE A 85 16.48 16.14 2.53
C ILE A 85 16.67 14.88 3.38
N ALA A 86 16.37 13.71 2.83
CA ALA A 86 16.45 12.44 3.55
C ALA A 86 17.89 12.08 3.98
N LYS A 87 18.89 12.39 3.14
CA LYS A 87 20.31 12.19 3.48
C LYS A 87 20.78 13.03 4.66
N GLY A 88 20.15 14.18 4.90
CA GLY A 88 20.45 15.04 6.04
C GLY A 88 19.84 14.59 7.36
N LEU A 89 18.99 13.56 7.37
CA LEU A 89 18.31 13.07 8.57
C LEU A 89 19.11 11.97 9.27
N SER A 90 19.18 12.04 10.60
CA SER A 90 19.58 10.92 11.42
C SER A 90 18.50 9.84 11.47
N GLN A 91 18.85 8.63 11.91
CA GLN A 91 17.89 7.54 12.09
C GLN A 91 16.78 7.92 13.09
N ASP A 92 17.13 8.60 14.18
CA ASP A 92 16.17 9.06 15.19
C ASP A 92 15.22 10.13 14.62
N GLN A 93 15.76 11.06 13.81
CA GLN A 93 14.93 12.05 13.11
C GLN A 93 13.96 11.38 12.14
N ILE A 94 14.40 10.38 11.37
CA ILE A 94 13.53 9.61 10.48
C ILE A 94 12.37 8.96 11.25
N GLN A 95 12.65 8.31 12.39
CA GLN A 95 11.60 7.69 13.20
C GLN A 95 10.63 8.73 13.76
N ALA A 96 11.16 9.84 14.29
CA ALA A 96 10.36 10.87 14.92
C ALA A 96 9.44 11.60 13.92
N VAL A 97 9.93 11.97 12.74
CA VAL A 97 9.08 12.60 11.71
C VAL A 97 8.05 11.62 11.14
N ALA A 98 8.40 10.35 11.00
CA ALA A 98 7.47 9.31 10.56
C ALA A 98 6.34 9.12 11.59
N ALA A 99 6.68 9.05 12.87
CA ALA A 99 5.71 8.96 13.96
C ALA A 99 4.80 10.19 14.02
N TYR A 100 5.38 11.38 13.86
CA TYR A 100 4.63 12.64 13.84
C TYR A 100 3.56 12.64 12.75
N TYR A 101 3.92 12.39 11.49
CA TYR A 101 2.96 12.41 10.38
C TYR A 101 1.95 11.26 10.45
N ALA A 102 2.35 10.09 10.94
CA ALA A 102 1.43 8.97 11.15
C ALA A 102 0.33 9.29 12.18
N GLY A 103 0.63 10.13 13.16
CA GLY A 103 -0.30 10.58 14.20
C GLY A 103 -1.18 11.77 13.82
N LEU A 104 -0.96 12.43 12.68
CA LEU A 104 -1.78 13.57 12.27
C LEU A 104 -3.15 13.14 11.76
N ASP A 105 -4.18 13.87 12.19
CA ASP A 105 -5.52 13.82 11.62
C ASP A 105 -5.51 14.16 10.13
N THR A 106 -6.39 13.52 9.38
CA THR A 106 -6.58 13.73 7.95
C THR A 106 -7.90 14.46 7.71
N PRO A 107 -7.90 15.80 7.50
CA PRO A 107 -9.14 16.55 7.22
C PRO A 107 -9.91 16.03 6.01
N SER A 108 -9.19 15.47 5.02
CA SER A 108 -9.75 14.87 3.80
C SER A 108 -10.40 13.49 4.00
N ALA A 109 -10.42 12.93 5.22
CA ALA A 109 -11.00 11.61 5.50
C ALA A 109 -12.53 11.51 5.29
N LYS A 110 -13.22 12.61 4.93
CA LYS A 110 -14.69 12.64 5.02
C LYS A 110 -15.46 12.64 3.71
N THR A 111 -14.83 12.90 2.56
CA THR A 111 -15.60 12.97 1.30
C THR A 111 -14.88 12.27 0.16
N ALA A 112 -15.45 11.16 -0.28
CA ALA A 112 -15.03 10.52 -1.53
C ALA A 112 -15.44 11.40 -2.73
N ALA A 113 -14.62 11.45 -3.78
CA ALA A 113 -15.01 12.17 -4.99
C ALA A 113 -16.20 11.45 -5.68
N PRO A 114 -17.03 12.17 -6.46
CA PRO A 114 -18.18 11.56 -7.14
C PRO A 114 -17.76 10.39 -8.04
N ALA A 115 -18.55 9.31 -8.07
CA ALA A 115 -18.25 8.10 -8.86
C ALA A 115 -17.99 8.37 -10.36
N ALA A 116 -18.62 9.42 -10.92
CA ALA A 116 -18.39 9.85 -12.30
C ALA A 116 -16.93 10.32 -12.56
N GLN A 117 -16.23 10.83 -11.55
CA GLN A 117 -14.85 11.29 -11.65
C GLN A 117 -13.81 10.16 -11.51
N VAL A 118 -14.23 9.02 -10.94
CA VAL A 118 -13.37 7.87 -10.66
C VAL A 118 -13.17 6.99 -11.88
N GLY A 119 -14.17 6.94 -12.77
CA GLY A 119 -14.14 6.15 -14.01
C GLY A 119 -14.16 4.64 -13.77
N LYS A 120 -14.93 3.90 -14.58
CA LYS A 120 -15.13 2.45 -14.41
C LYS A 120 -13.83 1.63 -14.46
N ARG A 121 -12.84 2.11 -15.22
CA ARG A 121 -11.58 1.38 -15.41
C ARG A 121 -10.74 1.32 -14.13
N GLY A 122 -10.63 2.42 -13.39
CA GLY A 122 -9.87 2.47 -12.14
C GLY A 122 -10.49 1.56 -11.09
N GLU A 123 -11.82 1.61 -10.95
CA GLU A 123 -12.58 0.75 -10.05
C GLU A 123 -12.43 -0.73 -10.39
N GLN A 124 -12.53 -1.09 -11.68
CA GLN A 124 -12.32 -2.47 -12.12
C GLN A 124 -10.93 -2.97 -11.73
N LEU A 125 -9.86 -2.24 -12.07
CA LEU A 125 -8.49 -2.67 -11.77
C LEU A 125 -8.23 -2.71 -10.25
N ALA A 126 -8.82 -1.80 -9.48
CA ALA A 126 -8.65 -1.76 -8.04
C ALA A 126 -9.30 -2.96 -7.36
N ASN A 127 -10.54 -3.29 -7.73
CA ASN A 127 -11.38 -4.24 -6.99
C ASN A 127 -11.40 -5.66 -7.60
N VAL A 128 -11.13 -5.79 -8.89
CA VAL A 128 -11.24 -7.06 -9.63
C VAL A 128 -9.91 -7.41 -10.31
N GLY A 129 -9.22 -6.42 -10.86
CA GLY A 129 -8.07 -6.63 -11.73
C GLY A 129 -8.48 -6.82 -13.20
N ASP A 130 -7.57 -7.38 -13.99
CA ASP A 130 -7.76 -7.67 -15.40
C ASP A 130 -6.78 -8.77 -15.86
N ASP A 131 -7.32 -9.96 -16.08
CA ASP A 131 -6.56 -11.14 -16.53
C ASP A 131 -5.92 -10.93 -17.90
N LYS A 132 -6.49 -10.07 -18.76
CA LYS A 132 -5.95 -9.82 -20.10
C LYS A 132 -4.58 -9.15 -20.06
N ILE A 133 -4.33 -8.34 -19.02
CA ILE A 133 -3.03 -7.73 -18.76
C ILE A 133 -2.30 -8.41 -17.60
N ALA A 134 -2.80 -9.55 -17.09
CA ALA A 134 -2.25 -10.27 -15.96
C ALA A 134 -2.01 -9.40 -14.71
N VAL A 135 -2.99 -8.56 -14.39
CA VAL A 135 -3.02 -7.72 -13.19
C VAL A 135 -4.12 -8.21 -12.26
N GLN A 136 -3.75 -8.68 -11.08
CA GLN A 136 -4.71 -9.00 -10.03
C GLN A 136 -5.36 -7.73 -9.44
N ALA A 137 -6.49 -7.89 -8.74
CA ALA A 137 -7.08 -6.81 -7.96
C ALA A 137 -6.05 -6.19 -7.01
N CYS A 138 -5.93 -4.87 -7.07
CA CYS A 138 -5.03 -4.12 -6.19
C CYS A 138 -5.42 -4.29 -4.71
N ALA A 139 -6.73 -4.41 -4.45
CA ALA A 139 -7.30 -4.61 -3.13
C ALA A 139 -6.84 -5.91 -2.44
N ASN A 140 -6.34 -6.90 -3.19
CA ASN A 140 -5.79 -8.14 -2.62
C ASN A 140 -4.56 -7.88 -1.72
N CYS A 141 -3.86 -6.75 -1.92
CA CYS A 141 -2.69 -6.37 -1.15
C CYS A 141 -2.89 -5.03 -0.43
N HIS A 142 -3.46 -4.04 -1.12
CA HIS A 142 -3.66 -2.70 -0.56
C HIS A 142 -5.00 -2.53 0.17
N GLY A 143 -5.76 -3.61 0.35
CA GLY A 143 -7.05 -3.61 1.04
C GLY A 143 -8.18 -2.93 0.25
N PRO A 144 -9.46 -3.16 0.65
CA PRO A 144 -10.61 -2.51 0.03
C PRO A 144 -10.48 -0.99 0.05
N GLY A 145 -10.68 -0.33 -1.10
CA GLY A 145 -10.56 1.13 -1.22
C GLY A 145 -9.14 1.67 -0.95
N GLY A 146 -8.11 0.82 -0.91
CA GLY A 146 -6.74 1.26 -0.62
C GLY A 146 -6.49 1.50 0.87
N SER A 147 -7.21 0.78 1.73
CA SER A 147 -7.12 0.85 3.20
C SER A 147 -5.77 0.38 3.77
N GLY A 148 -4.85 -0.14 2.95
CA GLY A 148 -3.54 -0.62 3.37
C GLY A 148 -3.58 -1.84 4.30
N GLU A 149 -2.41 -2.43 4.49
CA GLU A 149 -2.10 -3.46 5.49
C GLU A 149 -0.61 -3.24 5.88
N PRO A 150 -0.32 -2.18 6.66
CA PRO A 150 1.04 -1.83 7.04
C PRO A 150 1.66 -2.89 7.99
N PRO A 151 2.99 -3.02 8.02
CA PRO A 151 3.97 -2.17 7.36
C PRO A 151 4.19 -2.50 5.87
N THR A 152 3.66 -3.63 5.41
CA THR A 152 3.95 -4.20 4.09
C THR A 152 3.26 -3.42 2.98
N TYR A 153 1.97 -3.14 3.14
CA TYR A 153 1.15 -2.52 2.10
C TYR A 153 0.67 -1.14 2.58
N PRO A 154 1.14 -0.04 1.96
CA PRO A 154 0.77 1.31 2.38
C PRO A 154 -0.68 1.64 2.06
N TYR A 155 -1.20 2.65 2.77
CA TYR A 155 -2.46 3.30 2.44
C TYR A 155 -2.34 4.01 1.08
N LEU A 156 -3.24 3.70 0.17
CA LEU A 156 -3.40 4.40 -1.11
C LEU A 156 -4.55 5.40 -1.05
N SER A 157 -5.52 5.16 -0.17
CA SER A 157 -6.75 5.94 -0.09
C SER A 157 -6.49 7.42 0.21
N GLY A 158 -7.17 8.30 -0.52
CA GLY A 158 -7.06 9.76 -0.36
C GLY A 158 -5.65 10.30 -0.60
N GLN A 159 -4.81 9.59 -1.37
CA GLN A 159 -3.53 10.09 -1.82
C GLN A 159 -3.69 10.82 -3.16
N HIS A 160 -2.91 11.87 -3.40
CA HIS A 160 -3.03 12.69 -4.61
C HIS A 160 -2.79 11.88 -5.89
N ALA A 161 -3.69 12.00 -6.86
CA ALA A 161 -3.64 11.22 -8.10
C ALA A 161 -2.32 11.41 -8.85
N GLY A 162 -1.81 12.65 -8.95
CA GLY A 162 -0.54 12.90 -9.64
C GLY A 162 0.66 12.27 -8.92
N TYR A 163 0.66 12.21 -7.59
CA TYR A 163 1.67 11.46 -6.85
C TYR A 163 1.57 9.95 -7.10
N LEU A 164 0.35 9.39 -7.09
CA LEU A 164 0.15 7.96 -7.35
C LEU A 164 0.60 7.58 -8.76
N SER A 165 0.31 8.42 -9.76
CA SER A 165 0.75 8.21 -11.14
C SER A 165 2.28 8.25 -11.23
N ALA A 166 2.92 9.23 -10.58
CA ALA A 166 4.37 9.29 -10.52
C ALA A 166 4.97 8.06 -9.84
N ALA A 167 4.42 7.62 -8.70
CA ALA A 167 4.89 6.44 -7.99
C ALA A 167 4.74 5.15 -8.81
N LEU A 168 3.62 4.96 -9.52
CA LEU A 168 3.45 3.83 -10.43
C LEU A 168 4.42 3.91 -11.61
N GLY A 169 4.70 5.10 -12.14
CA GLY A 169 5.75 5.33 -13.14
C GLY A 169 7.16 4.99 -12.63
N GLU A 170 7.48 5.34 -11.39
CA GLU A 170 8.75 4.96 -10.74
C GLU A 170 8.90 3.43 -10.64
N TRP A 171 7.83 2.72 -10.29
CA TRP A 171 7.81 1.25 -10.25
C TRP A 171 7.93 0.63 -11.65
N LYS A 172 7.17 1.14 -12.62
CA LYS A 172 7.14 0.70 -14.01
C LYS A 172 8.52 0.79 -14.67
N SER A 173 9.20 1.92 -14.47
CA SER A 173 10.56 2.17 -14.99
C SER A 173 11.66 1.46 -14.19
N GLY A 174 11.40 1.05 -12.95
CA GLY A 174 12.41 0.48 -12.06
C GLY A 174 13.24 1.52 -11.31
N ALA A 175 12.89 2.81 -11.40
CA ALA A 175 13.49 3.89 -10.62
C ALA A 175 13.23 3.78 -9.11
N ARG A 176 12.19 3.03 -8.73
CA ARG A 176 11.90 2.65 -7.34
C ARG A 176 12.08 1.15 -7.13
N LYS A 177 12.87 0.80 -6.09
CA LYS A 177 13.29 -0.58 -5.77
C LYS A 177 13.04 -0.92 -4.31
N THR A 178 12.04 -0.31 -3.69
CA THR A 178 11.74 -0.44 -2.24
C THR A 178 10.91 -1.69 -1.91
N ASP A 179 10.68 -2.56 -2.89
CA ASP A 179 9.94 -3.81 -2.80
C ASP A 179 10.90 -4.96 -3.15
N PRO A 180 11.41 -5.70 -2.15
CA PRO A 180 12.32 -6.81 -2.39
C PRO A 180 11.74 -7.92 -3.28
N SER A 181 10.40 -8.05 -3.31
CA SER A 181 9.71 -9.06 -4.11
C SER A 181 9.50 -8.64 -5.58
N MET A 182 9.79 -7.37 -5.90
CA MET A 182 9.56 -6.76 -7.22
C MET A 182 8.11 -6.85 -7.72
N GLN A 183 7.15 -7.18 -6.84
CA GLN A 183 5.73 -7.32 -7.20
C GLN A 183 5.20 -6.02 -7.80
N MET A 184 5.44 -4.89 -7.14
CA MET A 184 4.97 -3.59 -7.66
C MET A 184 5.61 -3.22 -8.99
N ASN A 185 6.90 -3.54 -9.20
CA ASN A 185 7.55 -3.33 -10.49
C ASN A 185 6.92 -4.18 -11.60
N MET A 186 6.66 -5.47 -11.34
CA MET A 186 6.05 -6.39 -12.30
C MET A 186 4.61 -6.00 -12.64
N ILE A 187 3.82 -5.62 -11.64
CA ILE A 187 2.44 -5.15 -11.83
C ILE A 187 2.45 -3.85 -12.64
N ALA A 188 3.25 -2.85 -12.24
CA ALA A 188 3.29 -1.56 -12.91
C ALA A 188 3.75 -1.64 -14.37
N LYS A 189 4.61 -2.60 -14.72
CA LYS A 189 5.03 -2.87 -16.11
C LYS A 189 3.89 -3.34 -17.02
N ARG A 190 2.83 -3.93 -16.47
CA ARG A 190 1.66 -4.41 -17.22
C ARG A 190 0.60 -3.34 -17.42
N LEU A 191 0.66 -2.26 -16.67
CA LEU A 191 -0.29 -1.16 -16.75
C LEU A 191 0.06 -0.22 -17.91
N SER A 192 -0.94 0.13 -18.71
CA SER A 192 -0.84 1.27 -19.63
C SER A 192 -0.85 2.59 -18.86
N ASP A 193 -0.50 3.69 -19.52
CA ASP A 193 -0.50 5.00 -18.88
C ASP A 193 -1.94 5.47 -18.55
N SER A 194 -2.93 5.05 -19.34
CA SER A 194 -4.35 5.27 -19.03
C SER A 194 -4.82 4.43 -17.85
N ASP A 195 -4.34 3.20 -17.68
CA ASP A 195 -4.62 2.38 -16.50
C ASP A 195 -4.04 3.01 -15.22
N ILE A 196 -2.81 3.52 -15.31
CA ILE A 196 -2.16 4.25 -14.19
C ILE A 196 -2.98 5.48 -13.82
N ALA A 197 -3.36 6.30 -14.80
CA ALA A 197 -4.19 7.49 -14.55
C ALA A 197 -5.54 7.13 -13.90
N ALA A 198 -6.19 6.06 -14.38
CA ALA A 198 -7.47 5.61 -13.85
C ALA A 198 -7.38 5.10 -12.40
N LEU A 199 -6.37 4.28 -12.09
CA LEU A 199 -6.10 3.81 -10.72
C LEU A 199 -5.78 4.96 -9.78
N SER A 200 -4.96 5.91 -10.22
CA SER A 200 -4.61 7.10 -9.44
C SER A 200 -5.83 7.95 -9.12
N ALA A 201 -6.72 8.16 -10.09
CA ALA A 201 -7.98 8.88 -9.88
C ALA A 201 -8.89 8.13 -8.90
N PHE A 202 -9.00 6.81 -9.04
CA PHE A 202 -9.79 5.97 -8.14
C PHE A 202 -9.35 6.09 -6.69
N TYR A 203 -8.07 5.93 -6.39
CA TYR A 203 -7.56 5.98 -5.02
C TYR A 203 -7.55 7.39 -4.42
N ALA A 204 -7.31 8.41 -5.25
CA ALA A 204 -7.40 9.80 -4.82
C ALA A 204 -8.81 10.19 -4.39
N ALA A 205 -9.82 9.57 -4.99
CA ALA A 205 -11.21 9.75 -4.62
C ALA A 205 -11.63 8.98 -3.36
N GLN A 206 -10.78 8.11 -2.78
CA GLN A 206 -11.13 7.37 -1.56
C GLN A 206 -10.92 8.24 -0.32
N PRO A 207 -11.65 7.97 0.78
CA PRO A 207 -11.41 8.63 2.06
C PRO A 207 -9.96 8.41 2.54
N ALA A 208 -9.30 9.48 2.98
CA ALA A 208 -7.99 9.37 3.61
C ALA A 208 -8.06 8.49 4.89
N PRO A 209 -7.01 7.71 5.21
CA PRO A 209 -6.97 6.88 6.41
C PRO A 209 -6.97 7.74 7.67
N ALA A 210 -7.56 7.21 8.75
CA ALA A 210 -7.46 7.79 10.07
C ALA A 210 -6.00 7.75 10.60
N PRO A 211 -5.62 8.61 11.56
CA PRO A 211 -4.35 8.55 12.26
C PRO A 211 -4.03 7.15 12.77
N GLU A 212 -2.77 6.75 12.72
CA GLU A 212 -2.32 5.44 13.17
C GLU A 212 -2.73 5.08 14.60
N PRO A 213 -2.62 5.97 15.61
CA PRO A 213 -3.07 5.67 16.97
C PRO A 213 -4.59 5.45 17.11
N GLN A 214 -5.37 5.96 16.18
CA GLN A 214 -6.83 5.86 16.18
C GLN A 214 -7.33 4.69 15.31
N ARG A 215 -6.45 4.08 14.51
CA ARG A 215 -6.74 2.81 13.87
C ARG A 215 -6.72 1.77 14.97
N THR A 216 -7.89 1.39 15.47
CA THR A 216 -8.00 0.19 16.30
C THR A 216 -7.23 -0.89 15.56
N ASN A 217 -6.21 -1.46 16.19
CA ASN A 217 -5.69 -2.74 15.76
C ASN A 217 -6.93 -3.62 15.61
N VAL A 218 -7.34 -3.89 14.39
CA VAL A 218 -8.02 -5.13 14.10
C VAL A 218 -6.92 -6.14 14.33
N ALA A 219 -6.65 -6.43 15.61
CA ALA A 219 -5.97 -7.61 16.04
C ALA A 219 -6.62 -8.70 15.21
N VAL A 220 -5.81 -9.40 14.41
CA VAL A 220 -6.18 -10.52 13.56
C VAL A 220 -7.26 -11.31 14.29
N GLY A 221 -8.51 -10.97 14.01
CA GLY A 221 -9.65 -11.64 14.54
C GLY A 221 -9.59 -12.94 13.79
N THR A 222 -9.27 -14.01 14.51
CA THR A 222 -9.44 -15.38 14.06
C THR A 222 -10.68 -15.40 13.18
N PRO A 223 -10.63 -15.88 11.91
CA PRO A 223 -11.78 -15.81 11.04
C PRO A 223 -12.94 -16.50 11.75
N GLN A 224 -13.88 -15.68 12.25
CA GLN A 224 -15.17 -16.15 12.72
C GLN A 224 -15.90 -16.53 11.44
N ARG A 225 -15.56 -17.71 10.91
CA ARG A 225 -16.41 -18.43 9.98
C ARG A 225 -17.81 -18.37 10.59
N PRO A 226 -18.82 -17.86 9.87
CA PRO A 226 -20.19 -17.83 10.39
C PRO A 226 -20.48 -19.21 10.94
N ALA A 227 -20.83 -19.28 12.23
CA ALA A 227 -21.21 -20.52 12.87
C ALA A 227 -22.28 -21.13 11.96
N ALA A 228 -21.97 -22.29 11.38
CA ALA A 228 -22.97 -23.11 10.73
C ALA A 228 -24.07 -23.27 11.77
N GLN A 229 -25.28 -22.82 11.43
CA GLN A 229 -26.45 -23.03 12.26
C GLN A 229 -26.61 -24.54 12.41
N SER A 230 -26.11 -25.07 13.53
CA SER A 230 -26.33 -26.43 13.95
C SER A 230 -27.78 -26.54 14.37
N SER A 231 -28.65 -26.80 13.38
CA SER A 231 -30.01 -27.25 13.63
C SER A 231 -29.93 -28.72 14.03
N ALA A 232 -29.57 -28.96 15.29
CA ALA A 232 -29.72 -30.25 15.92
C ALA A 232 -31.21 -30.45 16.24
N GLN A 233 -31.91 -31.14 15.34
CA GLN A 233 -33.10 -31.92 15.71
C GLN A 233 -32.69 -33.38 15.76
N SER A 234 -32.64 -33.93 16.98
CA SER A 234 -32.50 -35.37 17.19
C SER A 234 -33.78 -36.10 16.77
N PRO A 235 -33.70 -37.28 16.13
CA PRO A 235 -34.84 -38.09 15.78
C PRO A 235 -35.26 -38.99 16.96
N THR A 236 -36.56 -39.05 17.25
CA THR A 236 -37.16 -40.09 18.08
C THR A 236 -37.61 -41.26 17.20
N SER A 237 -37.29 -42.47 17.64
CA SER A 237 -37.45 -43.76 16.98
C SER A 237 -38.91 -44.20 16.76
N ALA A 238 -39.17 -44.86 15.63
CA ALA A 238 -40.22 -45.89 15.49
C ALA A 238 -39.85 -46.90 14.38
N THR A 239 -39.48 -48.11 14.84
CA THR A 239 -39.71 -49.51 14.37
C THR A 239 -39.67 -49.91 12.87
N PRO A 240 -39.11 -51.10 12.51
CA PRO A 240 -38.76 -51.46 11.13
C PRO A 240 -39.86 -52.26 10.40
N THR A 241 -39.84 -52.21 9.07
CA THR A 241 -40.47 -53.24 8.21
C THR A 241 -39.64 -53.44 6.94
N THR A 242 -39.61 -54.71 6.55
CA THR A 242 -38.79 -55.47 5.59
C THR A 242 -38.92 -55.12 4.10
N GLY A 243 -37.86 -55.45 3.35
CA GLY A 243 -37.80 -55.60 1.88
C GLY A 243 -36.76 -54.66 1.26
N GLY A 244 -35.65 -55.06 0.63
CA GLY A 244 -35.39 -56.21 -0.23
C GLY A 244 -35.12 -55.67 -1.64
N GLY A 245 -33.87 -55.75 -2.15
CA GLY A 245 -33.62 -55.57 -3.59
C GLY A 245 -32.33 -54.83 -4.01
N VAL A 246 -31.31 -55.63 -4.31
CA VAL A 246 -30.39 -55.59 -5.49
C VAL A 246 -29.69 -54.28 -5.94
N GLU A 247 -28.38 -54.27 -5.65
CA GLU A 247 -27.24 -54.08 -6.54
C GLU A 247 -27.51 -54.01 -8.07
N GLN A 248 -26.99 -52.97 -8.74
CA GLN A 248 -26.22 -52.99 -10.02
C GLN A 248 -26.30 -51.65 -10.78
N GLY A 249 -25.18 -51.17 -11.34
CA GLY A 249 -25.17 -50.11 -12.34
C GLY A 249 -23.84 -49.36 -12.52
N ALA A 250 -23.02 -49.86 -13.44
CA ALA A 250 -21.66 -49.46 -13.83
C ALA A 250 -21.51 -48.05 -14.47
N PRO A 251 -20.26 -47.54 -14.64
CA PRO A 251 -19.96 -46.22 -15.21
C PRO A 251 -19.95 -46.21 -16.75
N THR A 252 -20.37 -45.10 -17.36
CA THR A 252 -20.30 -44.91 -18.83
C THR A 252 -19.03 -44.17 -19.24
N THR A 253 -18.25 -44.86 -20.09
CA THR A 253 -17.12 -44.39 -20.89
C THR A 253 -17.57 -43.78 -22.22
N GLY A 254 -16.65 -43.07 -22.90
CA GLY A 254 -16.69 -42.72 -24.33
C GLY A 254 -17.00 -41.23 -24.58
N GLY A 255 -16.19 -40.42 -25.28
CA GLY A 255 -15.19 -40.69 -26.30
C GLY A 255 -15.70 -40.18 -27.65
N ALA A 256 -15.06 -39.16 -28.25
CA ALA A 256 -15.07 -38.95 -29.70
C ALA A 256 -14.03 -37.90 -30.13
N GLN A 257 -13.15 -38.35 -31.01
CA GLN A 257 -12.26 -37.58 -31.87
C GLN A 257 -13.06 -36.93 -33.02
N GLY A 258 -12.56 -35.81 -33.56
CA GLY A 258 -13.10 -35.18 -34.77
C GLY A 258 -12.04 -34.37 -35.51
N ILE A 259 -11.46 -35.01 -36.52
CA ILE A 259 -10.60 -34.46 -37.58
C ILE A 259 -11.42 -33.69 -38.63
N GLY A 260 -10.80 -32.73 -39.33
CA GLY A 260 -11.24 -32.37 -40.69
C GLY A 260 -11.10 -30.91 -41.13
N GLY A 261 -10.01 -30.60 -41.85
CA GLY A 261 -10.07 -30.13 -43.25
C GLY A 261 -10.53 -28.70 -43.59
N GLY A 262 -9.55 -27.86 -43.96
CA GLY A 262 -9.37 -27.20 -45.27
C GLY A 262 -10.49 -26.38 -45.93
N GLY A 263 -10.13 -25.20 -46.45
CA GLY A 263 -10.94 -24.48 -47.45
C GLY A 263 -10.51 -23.03 -47.66
N ALA A 264 -10.27 -22.65 -48.92
CA ALA A 264 -9.51 -21.48 -49.36
C ALA A 264 -10.34 -20.23 -49.67
N ALA A 265 -9.62 -19.09 -49.66
CA ALA A 265 -9.61 -17.95 -50.59
C ALA A 265 -10.92 -17.39 -51.21
N SER A 266 -11.09 -16.07 -51.05
CA SER A 266 -11.55 -15.04 -52.01
C SER A 266 -11.67 -13.72 -51.22
N GLY A 267 -11.29 -12.51 -51.64
CA GLY A 267 -10.76 -11.96 -52.88
C GLY A 267 -10.78 -10.42 -52.76
N THR A 268 -10.07 -9.74 -53.67
CA THR A 268 -10.19 -8.31 -54.07
C THR A 268 -9.80 -7.24 -53.03
N GLY A 269 -8.91 -6.28 -53.27
CA GLY A 269 -8.49 -5.64 -54.52
C GLY A 269 -9.03 -4.21 -54.56
N SER A 270 -8.23 -3.22 -54.15
CA SER A 270 -8.45 -1.83 -54.56
C SER A 270 -7.14 -1.05 -54.52
N SER A 271 -6.64 -0.74 -55.72
CA SER A 271 -5.62 0.27 -55.99
C SER A 271 -6.33 1.50 -56.52
N GLY A 272 -5.97 2.68 -56.01
CA GLY A 272 -6.47 3.98 -56.47
C GLY A 272 -5.42 5.05 -56.21
N THR A 273 -4.89 5.59 -57.30
CA THR A 273 -3.69 6.41 -57.52
C THR A 273 -3.88 7.92 -57.32
N THR A 274 -2.78 8.60 -56.91
CA THR A 274 -2.30 9.96 -57.31
C THR A 274 -3.21 11.16 -57.00
N ASN A 275 -2.80 12.42 -56.79
CA ASN A 275 -1.68 13.22 -57.29
C ASN A 275 -1.62 14.53 -56.47
N GLY A 276 -0.51 15.28 -56.54
CA GLY A 276 -0.57 16.75 -56.41
C GLY A 276 0.38 17.42 -55.40
N GLN A 277 1.57 17.79 -55.89
CA GLN A 277 2.51 18.74 -55.30
C GLN A 277 1.96 20.18 -55.28
N GLY A 278 2.53 21.06 -54.45
CA GLY A 278 2.68 22.46 -54.81
C GLY A 278 2.75 23.45 -53.65
N LYS A 279 3.98 23.84 -53.29
CA LYS A 279 4.44 25.08 -52.62
C LYS A 279 3.74 25.60 -51.36
#